data_AF-A0A850GGC4-F1
#
_entry.id   AF-A0A850GGC4-F1
#
_cell.length_a   1.000
_cell.length_b   1.000
_cell.length_c   1.000
_cell.angle_alpha   90.00
_cell.angle_beta   90.00
_cell.angle_gamma   90.00
#
_symmetry.space_group_name_H-M   'P 1'
#
loop_
_entity.id
_entity.type
_entity.pdbx_description
1 polymer ?
#
loop_
_entity_poly.entity_id
_entity_poly.type
_entity_poly.pdbx_seq_one_letter_code
_entity_poly.pdbx_strand_id
1 'polypeptide(L)'
;MRFAPALLFPALFSAAVVFGCASDPEHFEFEDIGEACVVAKDESHTIEAVVDGCASPCAENMEVGCEVSVEGEVIEISTWLRYDLDQQQDCIESCLIVEASCEVPALEDGVYTVRMGDAEAELAVPDAGEEVCVEV
;
A
#
# COMPACT_ATOMS: atom_id res chain seq x y z
N MET A 1 -28.21 7.23 -76.81
CA MET A 1 -27.70 5.94 -76.29
C MET A 1 -27.10 6.26 -74.93
N ARG A 2 -27.85 6.12 -73.82
CA ARG A 2 -27.91 4.92 -72.95
C ARG A 2 -26.53 4.33 -72.71
N PHE A 3 -25.97 4.48 -71.50
CA PHE A 3 -25.45 3.40 -70.62
C PHE A 3 -25.01 4.03 -69.27
N ALA A 4 -25.69 3.62 -68.20
CA ALA A 4 -25.27 3.73 -66.79
C ALA A 4 -24.61 2.39 -66.38
N PRO A 5 -24.37 2.12 -65.08
CA PRO A 5 -23.33 2.63 -64.17
C PRO A 5 -22.45 1.46 -63.64
N ALA A 6 -21.34 1.74 -62.94
CA ALA A 6 -20.67 0.74 -62.11
C ALA A 6 -20.04 1.41 -60.88
N LEU A 7 -20.86 1.62 -59.85
CA LEU A 7 -20.39 1.98 -58.51
C LEU A 7 -19.99 0.68 -57.79
N LEU A 8 -18.70 0.49 -57.61
CA LEU A 8 -18.13 -0.55 -56.77
C LEU A 8 -18.28 -0.12 -55.31
N PHE A 9 -19.22 -0.72 -54.59
CA PHE A 9 -19.34 -0.65 -53.14
C PHE A 9 -18.42 -1.72 -52.52
N PRO A 10 -17.33 -1.37 -51.82
CA PRO A 10 -16.68 -2.34 -50.95
C PRO A 10 -17.59 -2.56 -49.75
N ALA A 11 -18.02 -3.81 -49.58
CA ALA A 11 -18.74 -4.27 -48.40
C ALA A 11 -17.84 -4.11 -47.17
N LEU A 12 -18.12 -3.08 -46.36
CA LEU A 12 -17.58 -2.92 -45.02
C LEU A 12 -18.12 -4.06 -44.16
N PHE A 13 -17.27 -5.07 -43.95
CA PHE A 13 -17.50 -6.16 -43.00
C PHE A 13 -17.32 -5.57 -41.60
N SER A 14 -18.39 -5.03 -41.02
CA SER A 14 -18.42 -4.64 -39.60
C SER A 14 -18.30 -5.89 -38.74
N ALA A 15 -17.08 -6.23 -38.36
CA ALA A 15 -16.83 -7.18 -37.28
C ALA A 15 -17.36 -6.56 -35.98
N ALA A 16 -18.52 -7.03 -35.53
CA ALA A 16 -19.02 -6.74 -34.20
C ALA A 16 -18.08 -7.40 -33.19
N VAL A 17 -17.12 -6.64 -32.67
CA VAL A 17 -16.32 -7.05 -31.52
C VAL A 17 -17.25 -7.04 -30.33
N VAL A 18 -17.73 -8.22 -29.93
CA VAL A 18 -18.45 -8.41 -28.68
C VAL A 18 -17.43 -8.22 -27.57
N PHE A 19 -17.24 -6.97 -27.13
CA PHE A 19 -16.59 -6.67 -25.87
C PHE A 19 -17.50 -7.21 -24.77
N GLY A 20 -17.23 -8.44 -24.32
CA GLY A 20 -17.73 -8.89 -23.04
C GLY A 20 -17.06 -8.03 -21.97
N CYS A 21 -17.84 -7.22 -21.26
CA CYS A 21 -17.36 -6.55 -20.05
C CYS A 21 -17.15 -7.63 -18.99
N ALA A 22 -15.94 -8.17 -18.90
CA ALA A 22 -15.47 -8.74 -17.65
C ALA A 22 -15.19 -7.54 -16.73
N SER A 23 -15.90 -7.45 -15.61
CA SER A 23 -15.57 -6.46 -14.59
C SER A 23 -14.29 -6.96 -13.90
N ASP A 24 -13.15 -6.33 -14.19
CA ASP A 24 -11.92 -6.59 -13.44
C ASP A 24 -12.12 -6.18 -11.97
N PRO A 25 -11.53 -6.92 -11.01
CA PRO A 25 -11.58 -6.53 -9.60
C PRO A 25 -10.96 -5.15 -9.41
N GLU A 26 -11.52 -4.35 -8.51
CA GLU A 26 -10.96 -3.05 -8.15
C GLU A 26 -9.80 -3.24 -7.19
N HIS A 27 -8.64 -2.69 -7.54
CA HIS A 27 -7.44 -2.75 -6.70
C HIS A 27 -7.35 -1.50 -5.83
N PHE A 28 -7.12 -1.71 -4.53
CA PHE A 28 -6.92 -0.65 -3.55
C PHE A 28 -5.52 -0.75 -2.96
N GLU A 29 -4.87 0.40 -2.86
CA GLU A 29 -3.54 0.54 -2.27
C GLU A 29 -3.53 1.80 -1.41
N PHE A 30 -3.05 1.62 -0.17
CA PHE A 30 -2.85 2.68 0.79
C PHE A 30 -1.39 2.66 1.22
N GLU A 31 -0.76 3.83 1.28
CA GLU A 31 0.62 4.03 1.69
C GLU A 31 0.64 4.97 2.90
N ASP A 32 1.61 4.75 3.79
CA ASP A 32 1.81 5.53 5.02
C ASP A 32 0.50 5.67 5.80
N ILE A 33 -0.01 4.54 6.28
CA ILE A 33 -1.21 4.45 7.12
C ILE A 33 -0.92 3.75 8.44
N GLY A 34 -1.59 4.18 9.50
CA GLY A 34 -1.54 3.56 10.82
C GLY A 34 -0.50 4.18 11.74
N GLU A 35 0.09 3.35 12.60
CA GLU A 35 1.07 3.75 13.61
C GLU A 35 2.32 2.89 13.47
N ALA A 36 3.51 3.50 13.53
CA ALA A 36 4.76 2.76 13.56
C ALA A 36 5.53 3.06 14.85
N CYS A 37 5.82 2.02 15.64
CA CYS A 37 6.55 2.13 16.89
C CYS A 37 7.95 1.53 16.76
N VAL A 38 8.95 2.29 17.16
CA VAL A 38 10.34 1.86 17.22
C VAL A 38 10.68 1.51 18.65
N VAL A 39 11.13 0.28 18.88
CA VAL A 39 11.57 -0.18 20.18
C VAL A 39 13.08 -0.45 20.14
N ALA A 40 13.86 0.44 20.75
CA ALA A 40 15.29 0.23 20.92
C ALA A 40 15.55 -0.78 22.05
N LYS A 41 16.01 -1.99 21.71
CA LYS A 41 16.37 -3.05 22.67
C LYS A 41 17.84 -3.43 22.52
N ASP A 42 18.67 -2.94 23.45
CA ASP A 42 20.05 -3.36 23.67
C ASP A 42 20.88 -3.53 22.38
N GLU A 43 21.03 -4.75 21.88
CA GLU A 43 21.90 -5.14 20.75
C GLU A 43 21.12 -5.46 19.45
N SER A 44 19.78 -5.44 19.46
CA SER A 44 18.92 -5.66 18.29
C SER A 44 17.76 -4.68 18.28
N HIS A 45 17.72 -3.80 17.28
CA HIS A 45 16.64 -2.84 17.10
C HIS A 45 15.53 -3.52 16.27
N THR A 46 14.30 -3.52 16.77
CA THR A 46 13.14 -4.04 16.06
C THR A 46 12.12 -2.93 15.94
N ILE A 47 11.62 -2.67 14.73
CA ILE A 47 10.46 -1.82 14.53
C ILE A 47 9.22 -2.71 14.47
N GLU A 48 8.27 -2.40 15.33
CA GLU A 48 6.95 -2.99 15.31
C GLU A 48 6.02 -1.94 14.69
N ALA A 49 5.67 -2.11 13.41
CA ALA A 49 4.69 -1.26 12.75
C ALA A 49 3.29 -1.88 12.86
N VAL A 50 2.33 -1.07 13.28
CA VAL A 50 0.93 -1.46 13.39
C VAL A 50 0.15 -0.71 12.32
N VAL A 51 -0.25 -1.41 11.28
CA VAL A 51 -1.02 -0.82 10.18
C VAL A 51 -2.50 -0.88 10.54
N ASP A 52 -3.06 0.24 11.00
CA ASP A 52 -4.51 0.37 11.16
C ASP A 52 -5.14 0.73 9.80
N GLY A 53 -5.82 -0.23 9.18
CA GLY A 53 -6.43 -0.08 7.87
C GLY A 53 -7.86 -0.58 7.83
N CYS A 54 -8.77 0.19 7.24
CA CYS A 54 -10.11 -0.30 6.99
C CYS A 54 -10.15 -1.14 5.70
N ALA A 55 -10.46 -2.43 5.85
CA ALA A 55 -10.58 -3.35 4.74
C ALA A 55 -11.91 -4.10 4.79
N SER A 56 -12.59 -4.13 3.65
CA SER A 56 -13.82 -4.90 3.49
C SER A 56 -13.57 -6.38 3.81
N PRO A 57 -14.51 -7.10 4.45
CA PRO A 57 -14.40 -8.54 4.67
C PRO A 57 -14.43 -9.34 3.35
N CYS A 58 -14.78 -8.70 2.23
CA CYS A 58 -14.70 -9.28 0.90
C CYS A 58 -13.36 -9.02 0.21
N ALA A 59 -12.41 -8.37 0.88
CA ALA A 59 -11.07 -8.15 0.36
C ALA A 59 -10.43 -9.49 0.00
N GLU A 60 -10.01 -9.62 -1.25
CA GLU A 60 -9.20 -10.71 -1.73
C GLU A 60 -7.75 -10.23 -1.86
N ASN A 61 -6.80 -11.18 -1.83
CA ASN A 61 -5.38 -10.89 -1.99
C ASN A 61 -4.86 -9.77 -1.07
N MET A 62 -5.32 -9.75 0.18
CA MET A 62 -4.89 -8.75 1.15
C MET A 62 -3.41 -8.94 1.48
N GLU A 63 -2.64 -7.89 1.24
CA GLU A 63 -1.21 -7.80 1.56
C GLU A 63 -1.00 -6.59 2.47
N VAL A 64 -0.34 -6.82 3.60
CA VAL A 64 0.11 -5.77 4.50
C VAL A 64 1.63 -5.85 4.58
N GLY A 65 2.29 -4.71 4.64
CA GLY A 65 3.73 -4.68 4.79
C GLY A 65 4.24 -3.35 5.31
N CYS A 66 5.51 -3.37 5.63
CA CYS A 66 6.28 -2.17 5.93
C CYS A 66 7.65 -2.29 5.28
N GLU A 67 8.32 -1.16 5.10
CA GLU A 67 9.71 -1.06 4.71
C GLU A 67 10.38 0.00 5.58
N VAL A 68 11.64 -0.24 5.94
CA VAL A 68 12.43 0.71 6.72
C VAL A 68 13.72 0.99 5.96
N SER A 69 14.05 2.28 5.85
CA SER A 69 15.34 2.73 5.34
C SER A 69 15.99 3.71 6.31
N VAL A 70 17.33 3.69 6.36
CA VAL A 70 18.09 4.57 7.25
C VAL A 70 19.04 5.39 6.39
N GLU A 71 18.83 6.70 6.37
CA GLU A 71 19.61 7.67 5.61
C GLU A 71 20.25 8.71 6.54
N GLY A 72 21.44 8.40 7.05
CA GLY A 72 22.11 9.24 8.04
C GLY A 72 21.39 9.17 9.38
N GLU A 73 20.90 10.31 9.86
CA GLU A 73 20.16 10.43 11.12
C GLU A 73 18.63 10.34 10.91
N VAL A 74 18.16 9.91 9.73
CA VAL A 74 16.73 9.75 9.43
C VAL A 74 16.40 8.28 9.24
N ILE A 75 15.37 7.81 9.96
CA ILE A 75 14.78 6.49 9.82
C ILE A 75 13.45 6.69 9.12
N GLU A 76 13.38 6.34 7.84
CA GLU A 76 12.14 6.37 7.05
C GLU A 76 11.41 5.04 7.23
N ILE A 77 10.16 5.10 7.67
CA ILE A 77 9.24 3.98 7.74
C ILE A 77 8.16 4.23 6.70
N SER A 78 7.91 3.25 5.84
CA SER A 78 6.72 3.25 4.99
C SER A 78 5.90 2.00 5.26
N THR A 79 4.59 2.18 5.38
CA THR A 79 3.63 1.09 5.57
C THR A 79 2.71 1.03 4.37
N TRP A 80 2.20 -0.17 4.06
CA TRP A 80 1.20 -0.31 3.01
C TRP A 80 0.17 -1.39 3.31
N LEU A 81 -1.02 -1.18 2.75
CA LEU A 81 -2.11 -2.14 2.68
C LEU A 81 -2.63 -2.19 1.25
N ARG A 82 -2.62 -3.39 0.67
CA ARG A 82 -3.14 -3.66 -0.68
C ARG A 82 -4.21 -4.74 -0.61
N TYR A 83 -5.29 -4.58 -1.38
CA TYR A 83 -6.30 -5.63 -1.55
C TYR A 83 -7.12 -5.42 -2.82
N ASP A 84 -7.77 -6.49 -3.26
CA ASP A 84 -8.72 -6.48 -4.38
C ASP A 84 -10.16 -6.58 -3.85
N LEU A 85 -11.11 -5.89 -4.49
CA LEU A 85 -12.54 -6.06 -4.25
C LEU A 85 -13.27 -6.49 -5.53
N ASP A 86 -14.08 -7.54 -5.41
CA ASP A 86 -15.06 -7.90 -6.44
C ASP A 86 -16.28 -6.96 -6.33
N GLN A 87 -16.53 -6.19 -7.39
CA GLN A 87 -17.64 -5.24 -7.49
C GLN A 87 -19.03 -5.88 -7.40
N GLN A 88 -19.12 -7.22 -7.44
CA GLN A 88 -20.40 -7.93 -7.42
C GLN A 88 -20.96 -8.16 -6.01
N GLN A 89 -20.25 -7.76 -4.95
CA GLN A 89 -20.65 -8.01 -3.57
C GLN A 89 -20.95 -6.71 -2.83
N ASP A 90 -22.13 -6.63 -2.20
CA ASP A 90 -22.47 -5.59 -1.22
C ASP A 90 -21.68 -5.83 0.07
N CYS A 91 -20.45 -5.33 0.12
CA CYS A 91 -19.58 -5.53 1.25
C CYS A 91 -19.61 -4.34 2.19
N ILE A 92 -19.86 -4.62 3.47
CA ILE A 92 -19.82 -3.60 4.53
C ILE A 92 -18.35 -3.42 4.90
N GLU A 93 -17.83 -2.20 4.78
CA GLU A 93 -16.50 -1.87 5.27
C GLU A 93 -16.40 -2.18 6.77
N SER A 94 -15.38 -2.96 7.14
CA SER A 94 -15.01 -3.23 8.52
C SER A 94 -13.58 -2.78 8.75
N CYS A 95 -13.32 -2.04 9.82
CA CYS A 95 -11.93 -1.72 10.14
C CYS A 95 -11.27 -2.91 10.82
N LEU A 96 -10.12 -3.33 10.28
CA LEU A 96 -9.35 -4.49 10.73
C LEU A 96 -7.95 -3.99 11.07
N ILE A 97 -7.52 -4.18 12.31
CA ILE A 97 -6.14 -3.86 12.69
C ILE A 97 -5.27 -5.00 12.16
N VAL A 98 -4.32 -4.68 11.29
CA VAL A 98 -3.36 -5.63 10.71
C VAL A 98 -1.94 -5.24 11.09
N GLU A 99 -1.19 -6.19 11.63
CA GLU A 99 0.16 -5.94 12.12
C GLU A 99 1.20 -6.30 11.04
N ALA A 100 2.20 -5.44 10.84
CA ALA A 100 3.33 -5.69 9.95
C ALA A 100 4.65 -5.36 10.67
N SER A 101 5.55 -6.34 10.79
CA SER A 101 6.83 -6.11 11.47
C SER A 101 7.96 -5.91 10.47
N CYS A 102 8.83 -4.94 10.77
CA CYS A 102 10.00 -4.63 9.97
C CYS A 102 11.28 -4.69 10.79
N GLU A 103 12.29 -5.35 10.25
CA GLU A 103 13.62 -5.34 10.83
C GLU A 103 14.32 -4.04 10.47
N VAL A 104 14.92 -3.40 11.48
CA VAL A 104 15.77 -2.21 11.26
C VAL A 104 17.21 -2.63 11.37
N PRO A 105 18.08 -2.11 10.48
CA PRO A 105 19.52 -2.26 10.65
C PRO A 105 19.96 -1.79 12.04
N ALA A 106 21.06 -2.34 12.56
CA ALA A 106 21.65 -1.84 13.79
C ALA A 106 22.02 -0.35 13.65
N LEU A 107 21.56 0.46 14.60
CA LEU A 107 21.81 1.89 14.65
C LEU A 107 23.06 2.17 15.49
N GLU A 108 23.87 3.15 15.08
CA GLU A 108 24.94 3.69 15.93
C GLU A 108 24.36 4.60 17.00
N ASP A 109 25.08 4.78 18.12
CA ASP A 109 24.71 5.71 19.18
C ASP A 109 24.51 7.13 18.61
N GLY A 110 23.36 7.75 18.88
CA GLY A 110 22.97 9.03 18.30
C GLY A 110 21.53 9.43 18.57
N VAL A 111 21.08 10.48 17.88
CA VAL A 111 19.67 10.90 17.85
C VAL A 111 19.20 10.80 16.41
N TYR A 112 18.10 10.10 16.19
CA TYR A 112 17.51 9.88 14.88
C TYR A 112 16.14 10.54 14.80
N THR A 113 15.78 11.02 13.62
CA THR A 113 14.41 11.40 13.29
C THR A 113 13.72 10.19 12.68
N VAL A 114 12.75 9.63 13.39
CA VAL A 114 11.83 8.62 12.86
C VAL A 114 10.76 9.33 12.07
N ARG A 115 10.56 8.95 10.80
CA ARG A 115 9.57 9.56 9.92
C ARG A 115 8.70 8.50 9.25
N MET A 116 7.40 8.77 9.18
CA MET A 116 6.43 8.03 8.39
C MET A 116 5.48 9.06 7.77
N GLY A 117 5.40 9.13 6.44
CA GLY A 117 4.67 10.20 5.75
C GLY A 117 5.11 11.60 6.23
N ASP A 118 4.16 12.39 6.73
CA ASP A 118 4.40 13.73 7.29
C ASP A 118 4.67 13.73 8.82
N ALA A 119 4.58 12.58 9.48
CA ALA A 119 4.76 12.44 10.92
C ALA A 119 6.24 12.20 11.27
N GLU A 120 6.73 12.90 12.30
CA GLU A 120 8.12 12.81 12.76
C GLU A 120 8.21 12.70 14.28
N ALA A 121 9.16 11.90 14.77
CA ALA A 121 9.52 11.79 16.19
C ALA A 121 11.04 11.62 16.37
N GLU A 122 11.57 12.00 17.53
CA GLU A 122 12.99 11.81 17.86
C GLU A 122 13.20 10.49 18.62
N LEU A 123 14.20 9.72 18.20
CA LEU A 123 14.66 8.49 18.85
C LEU A 123 16.12 8.65 19.28
N ALA A 124 16.41 8.49 20.57
CA ALA A 124 17.78 8.38 21.05
C ALA A 124 18.27 6.92 20.99
N VAL A 125 19.56 6.71 20.70
CA VAL A 125 20.21 5.39 20.71
C VAL A 125 21.55 5.51 21.46
N PRO A 126 21.86 4.58 22.39
CA PRO A 126 20.97 3.57 22.93
C PRO A 126 20.00 4.25 23.90
N ASP A 127 18.70 4.10 23.69
CA ASP A 127 17.74 4.36 24.75
C ASP A 127 17.32 3.05 25.39
N ALA A 128 17.28 3.03 26.72
CA ALA A 128 17.07 1.80 27.48
C ALA A 128 15.57 1.44 27.50
N GLY A 129 15.04 1.02 26.35
CA GLY A 129 13.67 0.53 26.19
C GLY A 129 12.61 1.63 26.07
N GLU A 130 12.97 2.83 25.61
CA GLU A 130 11.99 3.83 25.19
C GLU A 130 11.36 3.39 23.85
N GLU A 131 10.03 3.44 23.80
CA GLU A 131 9.24 3.19 22.60
C GLU A 131 8.84 4.55 22.01
N VAL A 132 9.17 4.74 20.73
CA VAL A 132 8.86 5.98 20.00
C VAL A 132 7.91 5.64 18.87
N CYS A 133 6.71 6.20 18.89
CA CYS A 133 5.68 5.96 17.88
C CYS A 133 5.43 7.20 17.01
N VAL A 134 5.16 6.97 15.73
CA VAL A 134 4.67 7.96 14.76
C VAL A 134 3.33 7.47 14.20
N GLU A 135 2.35 8.36 14.04
CA GLU A 135 1.00 8.06 13.54
C GLU A 135 0.66 9.04 12.41
N VAL A 136 0.04 8.52 11.34
CA VAL A 136 -0.37 9.25 10.12
C VAL A 136 -1.86 9.12 9.83
#